data_AF-A0A1G3UA49-F1
#
_entry.id   AF-A0A1G3UA49-F1
#
_cell.length_a   1.000
_cell.length_b   1.000
_cell.length_c   1.000
_cell.angle_alpha   90.00
_cell.angle_beta   90.00
_cell.angle_gamma   90.00
#
_symmetry.space_group_name_H-M   'P 1'
#
loop_
_entity.id
_entity.type
_entity.pdbx_description
1 polymer ?
#
loop_
_entity_poly.entity_id
_entity_poly.type
_entity_poly.pdbx_seq_one_letter_code
_entity_poly.pdbx_strand_id
1 'polypeptide(L)' 'IVSFLLGASWAIVLFGALITFQLFLFLGYSLALFITITFVVISLFLILALDAFSINREKFYEIKKQTELLEKIYSKHTK' A
#
# COMPACT_ATOMS: atom_id res chain seq x y z
N ILE A 1 -9.55 6.66 2.20
CA ILE A 1 -8.32 6.94 2.98
C ILE A 1 -7.18 6.04 2.50
N VAL A 2 -7.34 4.71 2.51
CA VAL A 2 -6.27 3.78 2.06
C VAL A 2 -5.88 4.02 0.58
N SER A 3 -6.86 4.24 -0.31
CA SER A 3 -6.59 4.58 -1.73
C SER A 3 -5.85 5.91 -1.93
N PHE A 4 -6.08 6.89 -1.05
CA PHE A 4 -5.31 8.15 -1.05
C PHE A 4 -3.87 7.92 -0.58
N LEU A 5 -3.69 7.08 0.46
CA LEU A 5 -2.37 6.68 0.95
C LEU A 5 -1.57 5.98 -0.15
N LEU A 6 -2.17 5.05 -0.90
CA LEU A 6 -1.54 4.39 -2.05
C LEU A 6 -1.06 5.39 -3.10
N GLY A 7 -1.89 6.36 -3.47
CA GLY A 7 -1.50 7.43 -4.40
C GLY A 7 -0.35 8.30 -3.86
N ALA A 8 -0.42 8.68 -2.57
CA ALA A 8 0.65 9.43 -1.92
C ALA A 8 1.96 8.61 -1.83
N SER A 9 1.89 7.30 -1.61
CA SER A 9 3.06 6.42 -1.57
C SER A 9 3.80 6.42 -2.90
N TRP A 10 3.11 6.39 -4.04
CA TRP A 10 3.74 6.50 -5.36
C TRP A 10 4.47 7.84 -5.54
N ALA A 11 3.86 8.94 -5.11
CA ALA A 11 4.51 10.25 -5.14
C ALA A 11 5.76 10.27 -4.25
N ILE A 12 5.67 9.71 -3.03
CA ILE A 12 6.79 9.60 -2.10
C ILE A 12 7.95 8.79 -2.71
N VAL A 13 7.67 7.71 -3.43
CA VAL A 13 8.74 6.94 -4.09
C VAL A 13 9.41 7.74 -5.20
N LEU A 14 8.63 8.41 -6.05
CA LEU A 14 9.15 9.21 -7.16
C LEU A 14 9.99 10.40 -6.68
N PHE A 15 9.42 11.23 -5.81
CA PHE A 15 10.12 12.38 -5.26
C PHE A 15 11.22 11.97 -4.28
N GLY A 16 10.95 10.96 -3.46
CA GLY A 16 11.94 10.41 -2.53
C GLY A 16 13.16 9.88 -3.26
N ALA A 17 13.00 9.15 -4.37
CA ALA A 17 14.13 8.66 -5.15
C ALA A 17 15.00 9.80 -5.71
N LEU A 18 14.38 10.87 -6.22
CA LEU A 18 15.09 12.06 -6.70
C LEU A 18 15.82 12.80 -5.57
N ILE A 19 15.14 13.00 -4.44
CA ILE A 19 15.69 13.67 -3.26
C ILE A 19 16.85 12.85 -2.69
N THR A 20 16.67 11.55 -2.49
CA THR A 20 17.72 10.62 -2.04
C THR A 20 18.90 10.65 -3.00
N PHE A 21 18.67 10.60 -4.32
CA PHE A 21 19.77 10.67 -5.26
C PHE A 21 20.58 11.97 -5.11
N GLN A 22 19.92 13.13 -5.08
CA GLN A 22 20.59 14.42 -4.87
C GLN A 22 21.33 14.50 -3.53
N LEU A 23 20.73 14.00 -2.44
CA LEU A 23 21.32 14.02 -1.10
C LEU A 23 22.61 13.20 -1.02
N PHE A 24 22.69 12.10 -1.76
CA PHE A 24 23.84 11.20 -1.71
C PHE A 24 24.85 11.43 -2.85
N LEU A 25 24.59 12.37 -3.77
CA LEU A 25 25.51 12.70 -4.88
C LEU A 25 26.91 13.11 -4.40
N PHE A 26 27.03 13.74 -3.22
CA PHE A 26 28.33 14.16 -2.68
C PHE A 26 29.27 12.98 -2.35
N LEU A 27 28.72 11.77 -2.16
CA LEU A 27 29.48 10.53 -1.91
C LEU A 27 29.92 9.85 -3.22
N GLY A 28 29.52 10.40 -4.37
CA GLY A 28 29.82 9.89 -5.70
C GLY A 28 28.62 9.19 -6.36
N TYR A 29 28.61 9.23 -7.68
CA TYR A 29 27.50 8.74 -8.51
C TYR A 29 27.14 7.28 -8.26
N SER A 30 28.13 6.40 -8.12
CA SER A 30 27.90 4.95 -7.95
C SER A 30 27.20 4.64 -6.62
N LEU A 31 27.66 5.24 -5.52
CA LEU A 31 27.05 5.04 -4.20
C LEU A 31 25.67 5.69 -4.13
N ALA A 32 25.50 6.89 -4.70
CA ALA A 32 24.21 7.55 -4.77
C ALA A 32 23.17 6.70 -5.50
N LEU A 33 23.52 6.13 -6.66
CA LEU A 33 22.63 5.21 -7.40
C LEU A 33 22.27 3.97 -6.57
N PHE A 34 23.26 3.32 -5.94
CA PHE A 34 23.02 2.12 -5.14
C PHE A 34 22.06 2.39 -3.97
N ILE A 35 22.25 3.51 -3.27
CA ILE A 35 21.39 3.92 -2.15
C ILE A 35 19.97 4.23 -2.64
N THR A 36 19.84 4.98 -3.74
CA THR A 36 18.52 5.28 -4.33
C THR A 36 17.79 4.01 -4.76
N ILE A 37 18.47 3.05 -5.39
CA ILE A 37 17.87 1.76 -5.76
C ILE A 37 17.39 1.02 -4.51
N THR A 38 18.21 0.98 -3.46
CA THR A 38 17.86 0.34 -2.19
C THR A 38 16.62 1.00 -1.57
N PHE A 39 16.56 2.33 -1.57
CA PHE A 39 15.40 3.09 -1.11
C PHE A 39 14.13 2.74 -1.90
N VAL A 40 14.21 2.68 -3.24
CA VAL A 40 13.06 2.32 -4.09
C VAL A 40 12.58 0.91 -3.78
N VAL A 41 13.50 -0.06 -3.66
CA VAL A 41 13.14 -1.45 -3.34
C VAL A 41 12.40 -1.54 -2.00
N ILE A 42 12.93 -0.93 -0.94
CA ILE A 42 12.27 -0.91 0.37
C ILE A 42 10.89 -0.24 0.28
N SER A 43 10.80 0.86 -0.46
CA SER A 43 9.54 1.59 -0.61
C SER A 43 8.49 0.80 -1.39
N LEU A 44 8.89 -0.01 -2.38
CA LEU A 44 7.98 -0.91 -3.10
C LEU A 44 7.40 -1.97 -2.16
N PHE A 45 8.19 -2.53 -1.24
CA PHE A 45 7.67 -3.46 -0.22
C PHE A 45 6.62 -2.78 0.68
N LEU A 46 6.84 -1.52 1.06
CA LEU A 46 5.88 -0.74 1.85
C LEU A 46 4.58 -0.48 1.07
N ILE A 47 4.67 -0.15 -0.23
CA ILE A 47 3.51 0.01 -1.11
C ILE A 47 2.72 -1.28 -1.21
N LEU A 48 3.39 -2.42 -1.43
CA LEU A 48 2.73 -3.72 -1.51
C LEU A 48 2.03 -4.09 -0.19
N ALA A 49 2.63 -3.77 0.96
CA ALA A 49 2.01 -3.99 2.25
C ALA A 49 0.73 -3.13 2.42
N LEU A 50 0.76 -1.87 1.98
CA LEU A 50 -0.43 -1.00 1.98
C LEU A 50 -1.52 -1.51 1.04
N ASP A 51 -1.14 -2.01 -0.13
CA ASP A 51 -2.07 -2.56 -1.09
C ASP A 51 -2.74 -3.83 -0.57
N ALA A 52 -1.95 -4.76 -0.03
CA ALA A 52 -2.45 -5.95 0.64
C ALA A 52 -3.37 -5.61 1.83
N PHE A 53 -3.05 -4.56 2.59
CA PHE A 53 -3.91 -4.08 3.66
C PHE A 53 -5.25 -3.54 3.13
N SER A 54 -5.23 -2.80 2.01
CA SER A 54 -6.46 -2.30 1.37
C SER A 54 -7.38 -3.45 0.96
N ILE A 55 -6.83 -4.46 0.28
CA ILE A 55 -7.58 -5.62 -0.21
C ILE A 55 -8.18 -6.40 0.96
N ASN A 56 -7.39 -6.67 2.01
CA ASN A 56 -7.88 -7.40 3.18
C ASN A 56 -9.01 -6.65 3.90
N ARG A 57 -8.92 -5.31 3.96
CA ARG A 57 -9.98 -4.49 4.53
C ARG A 57 -11.27 -4.58 3.72
N GLU A 58 -11.19 -4.49 2.40
CA GLU A 58 -12.37 -4.63 1.52
C GLU A 58 -13.02 -6.01 1.68
N LYS A 59 -12.20 -7.07 1.64
CA LYS A 59 -12.65 -8.45 1.87
C LYS A 59 -13.36 -8.61 3.21
N PHE A 60 -12.86 -7.98 4.28
CA PHE A 60 -13.52 -8.02 5.59
C PHE A 60 -14.92 -7.40 5.57
N TYR A 61 -15.10 -6.24 4.92
CA TYR A 61 -16.41 -5.61 4.80
C TYR A 61 -17.38 -6.43 3.93
N GLU A 62 -16.88 -7.03 2.85
CA GLU A 62 -17.69 -7.90 2.00
C GLU A 62 -18.16 -9.15 2.75
N ILE A 63 -17.26 -9.82 3.46
CA ILE A 63 -17.61 -10.99 4.29
C ILE A 63 -18.65 -10.60 5.34
N LYS A 64 -18.44 -9.47 6.04
CA LYS A 64 -19.41 -9.00 7.03
C LYS A 64 -20.80 -8.76 6.42
N LYS A 65 -20.85 -8.13 5.24
CA LYS A 65 -22.10 -7.89 4.51
C LYS A 65 -22.77 -9.20 4.09
N GLN A 66 -21.99 -10.19 3.65
CA GLN A 66 -22.50 -11.52 3.31
C GLN A 66 -23.08 -12.23 4.54
N THR A 67 -22.41 -12.18 5.69
CA THR A 67 -22.92 -12.75 6.95
C THR A 67 -24.25 -12.12 7.36
N GLU A 68 -24.34 -10.78 7.34
CA GLU A 68 -25.60 -10.08 7.66
C GLU A 68 -26.75 -10.46 6.71
N LEU A 69 -26.45 -10.70 5.42
CA LEU A 69 -27.44 -11.15 4.44
C LEU A 69 -27.88 -12.59 4.71
N LEU A 70 -26.95 -13.50 5.03
CA LEU A 70 -27.26 -14.88 5.39
C LEU A 70 -28.16 -14.95 6.62
N GLU A 71 -27.87 -14.17 7.67
CA GLU A 71 -28.69 -14.12 8.88
C GLU A 71 -30.12 -13.63 8.58
N LYS A 72 -30.26 -12.62 7.71
CA LYS A 72 -31.58 -12.13 7.26
C LYS A 72 -32.35 -13.19 6.48
N ILE A 73 -31.68 -13.96 5.63
CA ILE A 73 -32.33 -15.05 4.88
C ILE A 73 -32.77 -16.16 5.84
N TYR A 74 -31.89 -16.57 6.75
CA TYR A 74 -32.16 -17.65 7.71
C TYR A 74 -33.31 -17.29 8.66
N SER A 75 -33.32 -16.07 9.20
CA SER A 75 -34.40 -15.59 10.07
C SER A 75 -35.74 -15.42 9.35
N LYS A 76 -35.73 -15.11 8.04
CA LYS A 76 -36.94 -15.05 7.21
C LYS A 76 -37.49 -16.44 6.86
N HIS A 77 -36.64 -17.46 6.74
CA HIS A 77 -37.06 -18.83 6.41
C HIS A 77 -37.47 -19.65 7.65
N THR A 78 -37.02 -19.26 8.85
CA THR A 78 -37.33 -19.96 10.11
C THR A 78 -38.56 -19.38 10.83
N LYS A 79 -39.16 -18.30 10.30
CA LYS A 79 -40.50 -17.79 10.69
C LYS A 79 -41.52 -18.21 9.64
#